data_AF-A0A4R0NGX3-F1
#
_entry.id   AF-A0A4R0NGX3-F1
#
_cell.length_a   1.000
_cell.length_b   1.000
_cell.length_c   1.000
_cell.angle_alpha   90.00
_cell.angle_beta   90.00
_cell.angle_gamma   90.00
#
_symmetry.space_group_name_H-M   'P 1'
#
loop_
_entity.id
_entity.type
_entity.pdbx_description
1 polymer ?
#
loop_
_entity_poly.entity_id
_entity_poly.type
_entity_poly.pdbx_seq_one_letter_code
_entity_poly.pdbx_strand_id
1 'polypeptide(L)'
;MEPSGNSTVQVVILDSTTITNDIRELFDSLGCSSEKAHEGYFVIDVPFNLDYTSVQNKLIELEKSGVLNYAEPCLSEKHSIV
;
A
#
# COMPACT_ATOMS: atom_id res chain seq x y z
N MET A 1 3.95 -21.21 -11.28
CA MET A 1 3.62 -20.68 -9.94
C MET A 1 2.63 -19.57 -10.20
N GLU A 2 1.36 -19.79 -9.91
CA GLU A 2 0.32 -18.77 -10.06
C GLU A 2 0.54 -17.74 -8.96
N PRO A 3 0.71 -16.44 -9.28
CA PRO A 3 0.68 -15.43 -8.22
C PRO A 3 -0.68 -15.55 -7.54
N SER A 4 -0.73 -15.52 -6.20
CA SER A 4 -1.95 -15.72 -5.41
C SER A 4 -3.04 -14.67 -5.62
N GLY A 5 -2.98 -13.86 -6.68
CA GLY A 5 -3.89 -12.75 -6.95
C GLY A 5 -3.74 -11.57 -5.99
N ASN A 6 -3.01 -11.72 -4.90
CA ASN A 6 -2.78 -10.66 -3.93
C ASN A 6 -1.74 -9.67 -4.46
N SER A 7 -2.01 -8.39 -4.23
CA SER A 7 -1.10 -7.30 -4.57
C SER A 7 -0.38 -6.85 -3.31
N THR A 8 0.95 -6.78 -3.38
CA THR A 8 1.76 -6.22 -2.30
C THR A 8 2.23 -4.82 -2.65
N VAL A 9 1.97 -3.87 -1.77
CA VAL A 9 2.42 -2.48 -1.91
C VAL A 9 3.44 -2.17 -0.83
N GLN A 10 4.62 -1.69 -1.21
CA GLN A 10 5.61 -1.19 -0.28
C GLN A 10 5.36 0.29 -0.01
N VAL A 11 5.41 0.71 1.25
CA VAL A 11 5.16 2.08 1.66
C VAL A 11 6.32 2.60 2.49
N VAL A 12 6.81 3.79 2.14
CA VAL A 12 7.86 4.53 2.84
C VAL A 12 7.25 5.84 3.34
N ILE A 13 7.26 6.07 4.65
CA ILE A 13 6.85 7.35 5.22
C ILE A 13 7.96 8.37 4.99
N LEU A 14 7.61 9.51 4.39
CA LEU A 14 8.52 10.62 4.16
C LEU A 14 8.40 11.65 5.29
N ASP A 15 7.18 11.85 5.77
CA ASP A 15 6.89 12.84 6.78
C ASP A 15 7.27 12.32 8.18
N SER A 16 8.29 12.95 8.76
CA SER A 16 8.79 12.58 10.10
C SER A 16 7.81 12.85 11.25
N THR A 17 6.72 13.59 11.00
CA THR A 17 5.66 13.83 11.99
C THR A 17 4.57 12.76 11.95
N THR A 18 4.54 11.97 10.89
CA THR A 18 3.55 10.92 10.65
C THR A 18 3.97 9.63 11.35
N ILE A 19 3.11 9.16 12.24
CA ILE A 19 3.32 7.88 12.92
C ILE A 19 2.98 6.74 11.95
N THR A 20 3.93 5.85 11.70
CA THR A 20 3.75 4.74 10.74
C THR A 20 2.53 3.87 11.08
N ASN A 21 2.24 3.68 12.37
CA ASN A 21 1.08 2.89 12.79
C ASN A 21 -0.26 3.56 12.42
N ASP A 22 -0.36 4.90 12.46
CA ASP A 22 -1.58 5.64 12.08
C ASP A 22 -1.95 5.35 10.61
N ILE A 23 -0.95 5.37 9.73
CA ILE A 23 -1.12 5.05 8.32
C ILE A 23 -1.49 3.57 8.14
N ARG A 24 -0.89 2.66 8.92
CA ARG A 24 -1.22 1.24 8.87
C ARG A 24 -2.66 0.96 9.28
N GLU A 25 -3.14 1.59 10.37
CA GLU A 25 -4.52 1.47 10.84
C GLU A 25 -5.52 2.02 9.82
N LEU A 26 -5.12 3.04 9.05
CA LEU A 26 -5.93 3.56 7.96
C LEU A 26 -6.14 2.52 6.86
N PHE A 27 -5.10 1.78 6.47
CA PHE A 27 -5.22 0.70 5.48
C PHE A 27 -5.88 -0.57 6.05
N ASP A 28 -5.69 -0.85 7.34
CA ASP A 28 -6.42 -1.91 8.05
C ASP A 28 -7.94 -1.67 8.02
N SER A 29 -8.35 -0.43 8.26
CA SER A 29 -9.76 0.00 8.17
C SER A 29 -10.35 -0.11 6.76
N LEU A 30 -9.50 -0.12 5.72
CA LEU A 30 -9.90 -0.36 4.33
C LEU A 30 -10.02 -1.86 4.01
N GLY A 31 -9.69 -2.75 4.95
CA GLY A 31 -9.71 -4.20 4.77
C GLY A 31 -8.40 -4.78 4.24
N CYS A 32 -7.31 -4.01 4.26
CA CYS A 32 -5.98 -4.49 3.90
C CYS A 32 -5.24 -5.02 5.12
N SER A 33 -4.41 -6.04 4.95
CA SER A 33 -3.43 -6.40 5.98
C SER A 33 -2.15 -5.60 5.78
N SER A 34 -1.41 -5.33 6.85
CA SER A 34 -0.11 -4.65 6.72
C SER A 34 0.95 -5.23 7.64
N GLU A 35 2.19 -5.29 7.17
CA GLU A 35 3.35 -5.82 7.90
C GLU A 35 4.42 -4.74 8.06
N LYS A 36 4.78 -4.41 9.31
CA LYS A 36 5.72 -3.32 9.60
C LYS A 36 7.11 -3.94 9.67
N ALA A 37 7.98 -3.55 8.75
CA ALA A 37 9.37 -3.98 8.84
C ALA A 37 10.15 -3.10 9.83
N HIS A 38 9.95 -1.77 9.77
CA HIS A 38 10.53 -0.84 10.73
C HIS A 38 9.76 0.50 10.76
N GLU A 39 10.18 1.44 11.61
CA GLU A 39 9.60 2.77 11.61
C GLU A 39 9.89 3.49 10.27
N GLY A 40 8.85 4.08 9.70
CA GLY A 40 8.90 4.71 8.38
C GLY A 40 8.80 3.74 7.20
N TYR A 41 8.66 2.43 7.41
CA TYR A 41 8.49 1.47 6.30
C TYR A 41 7.62 0.27 6.65
N PHE A 42 6.66 -0.01 5.79
CA PHE A 42 5.78 -1.17 5.91
C PHE A 42 5.29 -1.66 4.56
N VAL A 43 4.76 -2.87 4.53
CA VAL A 43 4.14 -3.48 3.36
C VAL A 43 2.65 -3.63 3.61
N ILE A 44 1.84 -3.35 2.59
CA ILE A 44 0.41 -3.60 2.56
C ILE A 44 0.17 -4.84 1.70
N ASP A 45 -0.56 -5.80 2.24
CA ASP A 45 -1.13 -6.92 1.50
C ASP A 45 -2.59 -6.59 1.17
N VAL A 46 -2.87 -6.45 -0.13
CA VAL A 46 -4.22 -6.22 -0.63
C VAL A 46 -4.79 -7.55 -1.10
N PRO A 47 -5.83 -8.08 -0.41
CA PRO A 47 -6.44 -9.33 -0.81
C PRO A 47 -7.14 -9.17 -2.16
N PHE A 48 -7.08 -10.19 -3.02
CA PHE A 48 -7.67 -10.18 -4.36
C PHE A 48 -9.17 -9.80 -4.40
N ASN A 49 -9.91 -10.08 -3.32
CA ASN A 49 -11.34 -9.79 -3.21
C ASN A 49 -11.64 -8.34 -2.78
N LEU A 50 -10.63 -7.52 -2.52
CA LEU A 50 -10.78 -6.11 -2.16
C LEU A 50 -10.62 -5.22 -3.39
N ASP A 51 -11.42 -4.15 -3.44
CA ASP A 51 -11.29 -3.12 -4.46
C ASP A 51 -9.99 -2.34 -4.28
N TYR A 52 -9.00 -2.66 -5.12
CA TYR A 52 -7.69 -2.00 -5.08
C TYR A 52 -7.78 -0.49 -5.41
N THR A 53 -8.79 -0.07 -6.17
CA THR A 53 -8.94 1.34 -6.55
C THR A 53 -9.09 2.24 -5.34
N SER A 54 -9.80 1.81 -4.30
CA SER A 54 -9.93 2.57 -3.05
C SER A 54 -8.60 2.73 -2.32
N VAL A 55 -7.80 1.66 -2.27
CA VAL A 55 -6.46 1.65 -1.66
C VAL A 55 -5.50 2.55 -2.46
N GLN A 56 -5.50 2.40 -3.78
CA GLN A 56 -4.65 3.17 -4.69
C GLN A 56 -4.96 4.67 -4.62
N ASN A 57 -6.24 5.07 -4.62
CA ASN A 57 -6.61 6.48 -4.48
C ASN A 57 -6.05 7.08 -3.19
N LYS A 58 -6.08 6.31 -2.09
CA LYS A 58 -5.55 6.78 -0.81
C LYS A 58 -4.03 6.91 -0.82
N LEU A 59 -3.33 5.96 -1.41
CA LEU A 59 -1.88 6.01 -1.59
C LEU A 59 -1.47 7.23 -2.43
N ILE A 60 -2.16 7.49 -3.54
CA ILE A 60 -1.94 8.67 -4.39
C ILE A 60 -2.21 9.98 -3.65
N GLU A 61 -3.26 10.04 -2.84
CA GLU A 61 -3.58 11.23 -2.03
C GLU A 61 -2.45 11.54 -1.03
N LEU A 62 -2.01 10.53 -0.29
CA LEU A 62 -0.95 10.66 0.71
C LEU A 62 0.41 10.98 0.07
N GLU A 63 0.68 10.40 -1.11
CA GLU A 63 1.87 10.71 -1.89
C GLU A 63 1.87 12.15 -2.40
N LYS A 64 0.76 12.62 -2.98
CA LYS A 64 0.63 14.01 -3.43
C LYS A 64 0.73 15.02 -2.28
N SER A 65 0.32 14.62 -1.09
CA SER A 65 0.46 15.43 0.13
C SER A 65 1.87 15.36 0.73
N GLY A 66 2.79 14.56 0.18
CA GLY A 66 4.16 14.40 0.67
C GLY A 66 4.29 13.61 1.97
N VAL A 67 3.25 12.87 2.37
CA VAL A 67 3.23 12.09 3.61
C VAL A 67 4.05 10.81 3.46
N LEU A 68 3.91 10.12 2.33
CA LEU A 68 4.56 8.85 2.04
C LEU A 68 4.90 8.74 0.55
N ASN A 69 5.76 7.79 0.20
CA ASN A 69 5.83 7.22 -1.14
C ASN A 69 5.43 5.75 -1.09
N TYR A 70 4.98 5.22 -2.22
CA TYR A 70 4.69 3.81 -2.34
C TYR A 70 5.26 3.23 -3.64
N ALA A 71 5.51 1.92 -3.63
CA ALA A 71 5.95 1.17 -4.78
C ALA A 71 5.16 -0.13 -4.89
N GLU A 72 4.82 -0.50 -6.12
CA GLU A 72 4.11 -1.74 -6.43
C GLU A 72 5.09 -2.73 -7.07
N PRO A 73 5.95 -3.40 -6.29
CA PRO A 73 6.99 -4.30 -6.81
C PRO A 73 6.40 -5.52 -7.55
N CYS A 74 5.14 -5.86 -7.27
CA CYS A 74 4.41 -6.93 -7.91
C CYS A 74 3.05 -6.41 -8.39
N LEU A 75 3.07 -5.58 -9.44
CA LEU A 75 1.91 -5.48 -10.33
C LEU A 75 1.79 -6.83 -11.02
N SER A 76 0.86 -7.68 -10.57
CA SER A 76 0.44 -8.83 -11.38
C SER A 76 0.26 -8.36 -12.82
N GLU A 77 0.77 -9.13 -13.79
CA GLU A 77 0.99 -8.79 -15.21
C GLU A 77 -0.23 -8.20 -15.97
N LYS A 78 -1.38 -8.04 -15.31
CA LYS A 78 -2.63 -7.50 -15.83
C LYS A 78 -2.79 -5.97 -15.72
N HIS A 79 -1.80 -5.22 -15.24
CA HIS A 79 -1.75 -3.75 -15.38
C HIS A 79 -0.71 -3.29 -16.41
N SER A 80 -0.21 -4.20 -17.25
CA SER A 80 0.51 -3.83 -18.47
C SER A 80 -0.46 -3.91 -19.65
N ILE A 81 -1.43 -3.00 -19.70
CA ILE A 81 -2.12 -2.70 -20.96
C ILE A 81 -1.88 -1.24 -21.35
N VAL A 82 -0.86 -1.11 -22.20
CA VAL A 82 -0.69 -0.18 -23.34
C VAL A 82 -1.12 1.28 -23.21
#